data_AF-R1CPZ1-F1
#
_entry.id   AF-R1CPZ1-F1
#
_cell.length_a   1.000
_cell.length_b   1.000
_cell.length_c   1.000
_cell.angle_alpha   90.00
_cell.angle_beta   90.00
_cell.angle_gamma   90.00
#
_symmetry.space_group_name_H-M   'P 1'
#
loop_
_entity.id
_entity.type
_entity.pdbx_description
1 polymer ?
#
loop_
_entity_poly.entity_id
_entity_poly.type
_entity_poly.pdbx_seq_one_letter_code
_entity_poly.pdbx_strand_id
1 'polypeptide(L)'
;MKKIIASLTVATSILISSSLPAYAYDFSLPIYKKGTRHEDIIQIQKALKEEGVLNIRNVTDYYGNLTESAVKSFQQRYGLLVDGIAGKQTINKMESLGLIDDSNTSYQASNQIVFSKSIYEKGDRHEEVAYIQKALKKAGTFNFYKITNYYGTITEKAVKDFQRKYGLLVDGIVGPNTIKKMRSLGLFNDVQTYTSRRGYRRYGEYLDWWTQVKGSLVNWYDILTIRDLDTGITFKVKVTGGSHHADVEPLTVKDAQALKKAWGGTYSWIRRAVVVYTKGRAIAASMNGMPHAGVDNKPSRVWVNWRSGGYGAGTNYDTVKGNGFDGHVCLHFKNSRTHSSNRIDEGHQTQVKRAAGLIK
;
A
#
# COMPACT_ATOMS: atom_id res chain seq x y z
N MET A 1 52.75 50.42 -39.96
CA MET A 1 51.44 49.73 -40.11
C MET A 1 51.69 48.23 -40.23
N LYS A 2 51.26 47.44 -39.24
CA LYS A 2 50.90 46.02 -39.36
C LYS A 2 50.27 45.61 -38.03
N LYS A 3 48.95 45.46 -38.05
CA LYS A 3 48.11 45.14 -36.89
C LYS A 3 48.31 43.66 -36.54
N ILE A 4 48.65 43.36 -35.30
CA ILE A 4 48.64 41.99 -34.77
C ILE A 4 47.20 41.72 -34.31
N ILE A 5 46.48 40.88 -35.06
CA ILE A 5 45.16 40.38 -34.68
C ILE A 5 45.40 39.13 -33.83
N ALA A 6 45.29 39.27 -32.52
CA ALA A 6 45.19 38.14 -31.61
C ALA A 6 43.77 37.59 -31.68
N SER A 7 43.59 36.44 -32.35
CA SER A 7 42.34 35.68 -32.29
C SER A 7 42.23 35.03 -30.91
N LEU A 8 41.47 35.66 -30.01
CA LEU A 8 41.01 35.06 -28.77
C LEU A 8 39.74 34.28 -29.06
N THR A 9 39.87 32.96 -29.23
CA THR A 9 38.72 32.06 -29.34
C THR A 9 38.06 31.96 -27.95
N VAL A 10 37.08 32.81 -27.68
CA VAL A 10 36.20 32.65 -26.52
C VAL A 10 35.23 31.52 -26.85
N ALA A 11 35.53 30.31 -26.35
CA ALA A 11 34.57 29.24 -26.28
C ALA A 11 33.52 29.63 -25.21
N THR A 12 32.48 30.34 -25.62
CA THR A 12 31.28 30.54 -24.81
C THR A 12 30.53 29.22 -24.71
N SER A 13 30.91 28.41 -23.73
CA SER A 13 30.11 27.29 -23.25
C SER A 13 28.88 27.87 -22.55
N ILE A 14 27.84 28.22 -23.30
CA ILE A 14 26.53 28.49 -22.72
C ILE A 14 26.00 27.14 -22.25
N LEU A 15 26.29 26.80 -20.99
CA LEU A 15 25.56 25.77 -20.27
C LEU A 15 24.16 26.32 -19.99
N ILE A 16 23.26 26.18 -20.96
CA ILE A 16 21.82 26.23 -20.68
C ILE A 16 21.52 24.99 -19.86
N SER A 17 21.70 25.10 -18.54
CA SER A 17 21.08 24.17 -17.61
C SER A 17 19.58 24.47 -17.64
N SER A 18 18.87 23.86 -18.60
CA SER A 18 17.42 23.76 -18.51
C SER A 18 17.11 22.83 -17.34
N SER A 19 17.02 23.41 -16.13
CA SER A 19 16.34 22.75 -15.04
C SER A 19 14.90 22.54 -15.50
N LEU A 20 14.57 21.30 -15.88
CA LEU A 20 13.20 20.91 -16.10
C LEU A 20 12.41 21.29 -14.83
N PRO A 21 11.25 21.97 -14.94
CA PRO A 21 10.42 22.21 -13.78
C PRO A 21 10.05 20.85 -13.20
N ALA A 22 10.37 20.64 -11.92
CA ALA A 22 9.77 19.56 -11.16
C ALA A 22 8.26 19.81 -11.20
N TYR A 23 7.51 18.86 -11.77
CA TYR A 23 6.06 18.93 -11.84
C TYR A 23 5.51 18.94 -10.41
N ALA A 24 5.12 20.13 -9.96
CA ALA A 24 4.36 20.39 -8.75
C ALA A 24 2.90 20.00 -9.00
N TYR A 25 2.18 19.57 -7.96
CA TYR A 25 0.73 19.40 -8.03
C TYR A 25 0.13 20.76 -8.38
N ASP A 26 -0.64 20.84 -9.47
CA ASP A 26 -1.21 22.10 -9.94
C ASP A 26 -2.42 22.50 -9.08
N PHE A 27 -2.13 23.13 -7.94
CA PHE A 27 -3.15 23.70 -7.07
C PHE A 27 -3.92 24.79 -7.84
N SER A 28 -5.24 24.60 -7.98
CA SER A 28 -6.10 25.43 -8.82
C SER A 28 -6.27 26.88 -8.32
N LEU A 29 -5.92 27.15 -7.05
CA LEU A 29 -5.98 28.47 -6.45
C LEU A 29 -4.60 28.95 -6.00
N PRO A 30 -4.31 30.26 -6.11
CA PRO A 30 -3.03 30.82 -5.70
C PRO A 30 -2.76 30.71 -4.19
N ILE A 31 -3.83 30.68 -3.39
CA ILE A 31 -3.80 30.48 -1.93
C ILE A 31 -5.05 29.74 -1.44
N TYR A 32 -4.88 28.92 -0.40
CA TYR A 32 -5.99 28.37 0.41
C TYR A 32 -5.90 28.91 1.83
N LYS A 33 -7.03 29.40 2.35
CA LYS A 33 -7.12 30.02 3.67
C LYS A 33 -8.45 29.65 4.34
N LYS A 34 -8.59 29.99 5.62
CA LYS A 34 -9.84 29.76 6.36
C LYS A 34 -11.06 30.29 5.59
N GLY A 35 -12.06 29.43 5.43
CA GLY A 35 -13.27 29.71 4.67
C GLY A 35 -13.26 29.18 3.22
N THR A 36 -12.10 28.86 2.65
CA THR A 36 -12.01 28.27 1.30
C THR A 36 -12.68 26.90 1.26
N ARG A 37 -13.46 26.65 0.19
CA ARG A 37 -13.98 25.32 -0.20
C ARG A 37 -13.44 24.96 -1.58
N HIS A 38 -12.72 23.85 -1.68
CA HIS A 38 -12.05 23.40 -2.90
C HIS A 38 -11.55 21.96 -2.74
N GLU A 39 -11.55 21.18 -3.81
CA GLU A 39 -11.11 19.78 -3.79
C GLU A 39 -9.64 19.61 -3.37
N ASP A 40 -8.76 20.53 -3.79
CA ASP A 40 -7.36 20.57 -3.40
C ASP A 40 -7.11 20.61 -1.89
N ILE A 41 -8.07 21.11 -1.11
CA ILE A 41 -7.97 21.14 0.35
C ILE A 41 -7.90 19.72 0.91
N ILE A 42 -8.46 18.72 0.21
CA ILE A 42 -8.33 17.31 0.57
C ILE A 42 -6.86 16.90 0.58
N GLN A 43 -6.07 17.34 -0.40
CA GLN A 43 -4.65 17.01 -0.49
C GLN A 43 -3.84 17.73 0.59
N ILE A 44 -4.16 19.00 0.86
CA ILE A 44 -3.57 19.78 1.96
C ILE A 44 -3.86 19.11 3.31
N GLN A 45 -5.11 18.69 3.55
CA GLN A 45 -5.48 18.02 4.80
C GLN A 45 -4.86 16.63 4.94
N LYS A 46 -4.71 15.87 3.85
CA LYS A 46 -3.96 14.61 3.86
C LYS A 46 -2.50 14.86 4.20
N ALA A 47 -1.84 15.82 3.56
CA ALA A 47 -0.45 16.19 3.81
C ALA A 47 -0.23 16.60 5.28
N LEU A 48 -1.13 17.43 5.84
CA LEU A 48 -1.06 17.86 7.24
C LEU A 48 -1.34 16.73 8.23
N LYS A 49 -2.20 15.78 7.87
CA LYS A 49 -2.48 14.58 8.68
C LYS A 49 -1.32 13.60 8.64
N GLU A 50 -0.71 13.42 7.47
CA GLU A 50 0.52 12.63 7.28
C GLU A 50 1.70 13.23 8.05
N GLU A 51 1.81 14.55 8.08
CA GLU A 51 2.80 15.28 8.89
C GLU A 51 2.49 15.26 10.40
N GLY A 52 1.32 14.74 10.80
CA GLY A 52 0.91 14.62 12.19
C GLY A 52 0.54 15.94 12.87
N VAL A 53 0.33 17.01 12.10
CA VAL A 53 -0.07 18.34 12.62
C VAL A 53 -1.58 18.58 12.52
N LEU A 54 -2.32 17.69 11.86
CA LEU A 54 -3.79 17.74 11.74
C LEU A 54 -4.44 16.46 12.24
N ASN A 55 -5.25 16.57 13.28
CA ASN A 55 -6.03 15.45 13.82
C ASN A 55 -7.52 15.60 13.49
N ILE A 56 -7.94 15.05 12.35
CA ILE A 56 -9.34 14.99 11.93
C ILE A 56 -9.73 13.57 11.50
N ARG A 57 -10.99 13.20 11.76
CA ARG A 57 -11.54 11.89 11.39
C ARG A 57 -11.58 11.69 9.87
N ASN A 58 -12.17 12.65 9.15
CA ASN A 58 -12.29 12.64 7.70
C ASN A 58 -11.68 13.93 7.14
N VAL A 59 -10.99 13.81 6.00
CA VAL A 59 -10.62 14.97 5.19
C VAL A 59 -11.85 15.45 4.43
N THR A 60 -11.90 16.74 4.15
CA THR A 60 -13.00 17.45 3.49
C THR A 60 -12.41 18.45 2.51
N ASP A 61 -13.27 18.99 1.65
CA ASP A 61 -12.94 20.10 0.76
C ASP A 61 -12.92 21.47 1.48
N TYR A 62 -13.11 21.52 2.82
CA TYR A 62 -13.28 22.76 3.56
C TYR A 62 -12.09 23.10 4.45
N TYR A 63 -11.54 24.30 4.27
CA TYR A 63 -10.44 24.84 5.06
C TYR A 63 -11.00 25.55 6.31
N GLY A 64 -11.20 24.80 7.39
CA GLY A 64 -11.72 25.31 8.67
C GLY A 64 -10.64 25.68 9.70
N ASN A 65 -11.07 25.99 10.92
CA ASN A 65 -10.18 26.36 12.04
C ASN A 65 -9.08 25.32 12.32
N LEU A 66 -9.42 24.02 12.21
CA LEU A 66 -8.47 22.93 12.43
C LEU A 66 -7.40 22.88 11.34
N THR A 67 -7.78 23.09 10.07
CA THR A 67 -6.84 23.14 8.94
C THR A 67 -5.91 24.34 9.05
N GLU A 68 -6.45 25.52 9.40
CA GLU A 68 -5.64 26.73 9.62
C GLU A 68 -4.63 26.54 10.75
N SER A 69 -5.06 25.97 11.88
CA SER A 69 -4.17 25.72 13.02
C SER A 69 -3.07 24.71 12.67
N ALA A 70 -3.42 23.68 11.89
CA ALA A 70 -2.46 22.70 11.39
C ALA A 70 -1.47 23.30 10.39
N VAL A 71 -1.91 24.20 9.50
CA VAL A 71 -1.00 24.92 8.61
C VAL A 71 -0.06 25.85 9.37
N LYS A 72 -0.54 26.56 10.40
CA LYS A 72 0.35 27.35 11.28
C LYS A 72 1.39 26.46 11.96
N SER A 73 0.97 25.29 12.44
CA SER A 73 1.87 24.31 13.06
C SER A 73 2.90 23.76 12.06
N PHE A 74 2.48 23.49 10.83
CA PHE A 74 3.34 23.09 9.72
C PHE A 74 4.35 24.19 9.37
N GLN A 75 3.90 25.43 9.20
CA GLN A 75 4.73 26.59 8.88
C GLN A 75 5.77 26.82 9.96
N GLN A 76 5.36 26.80 11.23
CA GLN A 76 6.25 26.96 12.37
C GLN A 76 7.30 25.84 12.41
N ARG A 77 6.89 24.58 12.18
CA ARG A 77 7.78 23.41 12.14
C ARG A 77 8.86 23.54 11.07
N TYR A 78 8.56 24.17 9.94
CA TYR A 78 9.44 24.25 8.78
C TYR A 78 10.07 25.63 8.54
N GLY A 79 9.96 26.55 9.51
CA GLY A 79 10.57 27.88 9.43
C GLY A 79 10.00 28.74 8.31
N LEU A 80 8.72 28.55 7.98
CA LEU A 80 7.99 29.40 7.03
C LEU A 80 7.33 30.57 7.76
N LEU A 81 6.83 31.56 7.00
CA LEU A 81 5.93 32.58 7.54
C LEU A 81 4.68 31.90 8.15
N VAL A 82 4.41 32.16 9.43
CA VAL A 82 3.31 31.52 10.18
C VAL A 82 2.02 32.35 10.06
N ASP A 83 1.43 32.36 8.87
CA ASP A 83 0.21 33.11 8.56
C ASP A 83 -1.05 32.23 8.50
N GLY A 84 -0.90 30.91 8.52
CA GLY A 84 -2.00 29.95 8.36
C GLY A 84 -2.56 29.87 6.94
N ILE A 85 -1.82 30.36 5.94
CA ILE A 85 -2.20 30.34 4.53
C ILE A 85 -1.39 29.24 3.81
N ALA A 86 -2.10 28.31 3.17
CA ALA A 86 -1.47 27.35 2.26
C ALA A 86 -1.26 28.02 0.90
N GLY A 87 -0.29 28.93 0.83
CA GLY A 87 0.20 29.54 -0.41
C GLY A 87 1.41 28.79 -0.98
N LYS A 88 1.97 29.30 -2.08
CA LYS A 88 3.07 28.66 -2.83
C LYS A 88 4.23 28.15 -1.98
N GLN A 89 4.70 28.91 -0.99
CA GLN A 89 5.81 28.47 -0.13
C GLN A 89 5.42 27.27 0.76
N THR A 90 4.22 27.31 1.34
CA THR A 90 3.66 26.21 2.15
C THR A 90 3.47 24.96 1.31
N ILE A 91 2.89 25.10 0.12
CA ILE A 91 2.66 24.00 -0.83
C ILE A 91 3.98 23.41 -1.33
N ASN A 92 4.89 24.23 -1.85
CA ASN A 92 6.21 23.76 -2.30
C ASN A 92 6.96 23.05 -1.16
N LYS A 93 6.77 23.49 0.08
CA LYS A 93 7.35 22.79 1.22
C LYS A 93 6.71 21.41 1.39
N MET A 94 5.38 21.29 1.38
CA MET A 94 4.68 20.00 1.43
C MET A 94 5.10 19.06 0.29
N GLU A 95 5.26 19.58 -0.94
CA GLU A 95 5.76 18.84 -2.10
C GLU A 95 7.23 18.43 -1.95
N SER A 96 8.10 19.33 -1.48
CA SER A 96 9.51 19.01 -1.23
C SER A 96 9.69 17.89 -0.19
N LEU A 97 8.70 17.75 0.69
CA LEU A 97 8.62 16.70 1.70
C LEU A 97 7.96 15.41 1.16
N GLY A 98 7.38 15.45 -0.04
CA GLY A 98 6.65 14.32 -0.64
C GLY A 98 5.30 14.03 0.03
N LEU A 99 4.72 15.03 0.70
CA LEU A 99 3.42 14.91 1.37
C LEU A 99 2.24 15.08 0.40
N ILE A 100 2.53 15.65 -0.77
CA ILE A 100 1.60 15.83 -1.89
C ILE A 100 2.29 15.15 -3.07
N ASP A 101 1.71 14.06 -3.55
CA ASP A 101 2.19 13.33 -4.73
C ASP A 101 1.11 13.40 -5.81
N ASP A 102 1.52 13.87 -6.99
CA ASP A 102 0.76 13.89 -8.22
C ASP A 102 0.77 12.49 -8.80
N SER A 103 -0.29 11.72 -8.56
CA SER A 103 -0.50 10.47 -9.28
C SER A 103 -0.91 10.75 -10.73
N ASN A 104 0.01 11.34 -11.50
CA ASN A 104 0.07 11.27 -12.95
C ASN A 104 1.48 11.39 -13.55
N THR A 105 2.55 11.15 -12.79
CA THR A 105 3.87 10.94 -13.39
C THR A 105 4.36 9.51 -13.20
N SER A 106 4.28 8.77 -14.31
CA SER A 106 5.09 7.59 -14.66
C SER A 106 6.31 7.35 -13.73
N TYR A 107 6.12 6.46 -12.75
CA TYR A 107 7.22 5.82 -12.06
C TYR A 107 8.08 5.10 -13.09
N GLN A 108 9.22 5.70 -13.44
CA GLN A 108 10.34 4.99 -14.04
C GLN A 108 10.58 3.75 -13.19
N ALA A 109 10.46 2.61 -13.85
CA ALA A 109 10.56 1.29 -13.28
C ALA A 109 11.94 1.09 -12.63
N SER A 110 12.06 1.49 -11.36
CA SER A 110 13.14 1.04 -10.50
C SER A 110 12.57 0.09 -9.45
N ASN A 111 13.29 -1.00 -9.29
CA ASN A 111 12.95 -2.23 -8.61
C ASN A 111 12.98 -2.07 -7.07
N GLN A 112 12.27 -1.09 -6.52
CA GLN A 112 12.32 -0.75 -5.11
C GLN A 112 11.19 -1.43 -4.31
N ILE A 113 11.54 -1.91 -3.11
CA ILE A 113 10.60 -2.45 -2.10
C ILE A 113 9.47 -1.44 -1.87
N VAL A 114 8.21 -1.84 -1.91
CA VAL A 114 7.07 -1.00 -1.55
C VAL A 114 6.61 -1.40 -0.16
N PHE A 115 6.80 -0.52 0.83
CA PHE A 115 6.40 -0.77 2.22
C PHE A 115 4.87 -0.67 2.35
N SER A 116 4.25 -1.68 2.93
CA SER A 116 2.79 -1.80 3.06
C SER A 116 2.21 -1.01 4.23
N LYS A 117 3.02 -0.75 5.26
CA LYS A 117 2.70 0.18 6.35
C LYS A 117 3.40 1.53 6.16
N SER A 118 2.71 2.60 6.52
CA SER A 118 3.27 3.96 6.58
C SER A 118 4.31 4.12 7.69
N ILE A 119 4.13 3.41 8.81
CA ILE A 119 5.06 3.42 9.95
C ILE A 119 5.35 2.00 10.45
N TYR A 120 6.60 1.77 10.87
CA TYR A 120 6.99 0.61 11.67
C TYR A 120 7.56 1.06 13.01
N GLU A 121 7.05 0.48 14.08
CA GLU A 121 7.39 0.85 15.45
C GLU A 121 7.46 -0.37 16.36
N LYS A 122 7.91 -0.16 17.60
CA LYS A 122 8.06 -1.24 18.58
C LYS A 122 6.74 -1.98 18.80
N GLY A 123 6.79 -3.30 18.70
CA GLY A 123 5.64 -4.19 18.80
C GLY A 123 5.20 -4.77 17.46
N ASP A 124 5.59 -4.15 16.34
CA ASP A 124 5.21 -4.62 15.01
C ASP A 124 5.80 -5.99 14.66
N ARG A 125 4.97 -6.83 14.03
CA ARG A 125 5.40 -8.08 13.38
C ARG A 125 5.03 -8.03 11.91
N HIS A 126 6.02 -7.86 11.04
CA HIS A 126 5.82 -7.76 9.59
C HIS A 126 7.03 -8.26 8.82
N GLU A 127 6.84 -8.84 7.64
CA GLU A 127 7.94 -9.28 6.76
C GLU A 127 8.86 -8.12 6.37
N GLU A 128 8.29 -6.91 6.25
CA GLU A 128 9.04 -5.71 5.91
C GLU A 128 9.95 -5.21 7.05
N VAL A 129 9.68 -5.62 8.29
CA VAL A 129 10.60 -5.42 9.41
C VAL A 129 11.92 -6.14 9.15
N ALA A 130 11.91 -7.29 8.48
CA ALA A 130 13.13 -7.99 8.10
C ALA A 130 13.96 -7.17 7.09
N TYR A 131 13.31 -6.46 6.16
CA TYR A 131 14.00 -5.56 5.23
C TYR A 131 14.62 -4.37 5.95
N ILE A 132 13.89 -3.78 6.91
CA ILE A 132 14.36 -2.70 7.76
C ILE A 132 15.58 -3.16 8.56
N GLN A 133 15.50 -4.30 9.26
CA GLN A 133 16.61 -4.83 10.05
C GLN A 133 17.84 -5.14 9.18
N LYS A 134 17.65 -5.67 7.96
CA LYS A 134 18.76 -5.86 7.00
C LYS A 134 19.40 -4.53 6.61
N ALA A 135 18.60 -3.52 6.28
CA ALA A 135 19.08 -2.19 5.94
C ALA A 135 19.85 -1.54 7.11
N LEU A 136 19.34 -1.66 8.34
CA LEU A 136 20.01 -1.18 9.55
C LEU A 136 21.31 -1.93 9.83
N LYS A 137 21.35 -3.24 9.56
CA LYS A 137 22.56 -4.06 9.70
C LYS A 137 23.61 -3.64 8.69
N LYS A 138 23.22 -3.40 7.44
CA LYS A 138 24.09 -2.85 6.39
C LYS A 138 24.59 -1.44 6.72
N ALA A 139 23.75 -0.62 7.35
CA ALA A 139 24.14 0.70 7.84
C ALA A 139 25.06 0.66 9.08
N GLY A 140 25.31 -0.53 9.65
CA GLY A 140 26.14 -0.73 10.84
C GLY A 140 25.48 -0.29 12.15
N THR A 141 24.14 -0.28 12.20
CA THR A 141 23.36 0.19 13.36
C THR A 141 22.56 -0.91 14.05
N PHE A 142 22.50 -2.11 13.44
CA PHE A 142 21.82 -3.27 13.99
C PHE A 142 22.80 -4.42 14.25
N ASN A 143 23.12 -4.63 15.53
CA ASN A 143 24.18 -5.56 15.96
C ASN A 143 23.65 -6.94 16.37
N PHE A 144 22.36 -7.22 16.14
CA PHE A 144 21.80 -8.52 16.48
C PHE A 144 22.18 -9.57 15.43
N TYR A 145 22.51 -10.77 15.91
CA TYR A 145 23.01 -11.85 15.06
C TYR A 145 21.97 -12.31 14.04
N LYS A 146 20.67 -12.29 14.41
CA LYS A 146 19.57 -12.78 13.61
C LYS A 146 18.70 -11.65 13.04
N ILE A 147 18.28 -11.77 11.79
CA ILE A 147 17.18 -10.97 11.23
C ILE A 147 15.85 -11.69 11.53
N THR A 148 14.87 -10.95 12.02
CA THR A 148 13.52 -11.43 12.33
C THR A 148 12.48 -10.58 11.60
N ASN A 149 11.21 -10.90 11.78
CA ASN A 149 10.09 -10.08 11.36
C ASN A 149 9.49 -9.27 12.51
N TYR A 150 10.15 -9.20 13.68
CA TYR A 150 9.64 -8.52 14.87
C TYR A 150 10.43 -7.26 15.19
N TYR A 151 9.72 -6.14 15.31
CA TYR A 151 10.26 -4.85 15.68
C TYR A 151 10.29 -4.76 17.21
N GLY A 152 11.35 -5.31 17.80
CA GLY A 152 11.57 -5.28 19.26
C GLY A 152 12.39 -4.08 19.71
N THR A 153 12.75 -4.07 21.00
CA THR A 153 13.63 -3.06 21.62
C THR A 153 14.97 -2.91 20.90
N ILE A 154 15.51 -4.02 20.40
CA ILE A 154 16.76 -4.04 19.64
C ILE A 154 16.61 -3.32 18.30
N THR A 155 15.49 -3.52 17.59
CA THR A 155 15.21 -2.85 16.31
C THR A 155 14.96 -1.36 16.54
N GLU A 156 14.17 -1.00 17.56
CA GLU A 156 13.93 0.39 17.94
C GLU A 156 15.23 1.14 18.23
N LYS A 157 16.11 0.54 19.03
CA LYS A 157 17.43 1.11 19.33
C LYS A 157 18.25 1.31 18.05
N ALA A 158 18.30 0.31 17.17
CA ALA A 158 19.02 0.40 15.91
C ALA A 158 18.47 1.51 14.99
N VAL A 159 17.15 1.71 14.97
CA VAL A 159 16.52 2.79 14.22
C VAL A 159 16.87 4.15 14.80
N LYS A 160 16.84 4.31 16.13
CA LYS A 160 17.32 5.55 16.78
C LYS A 160 18.79 5.83 16.46
N ASP A 161 19.63 4.80 16.44
CA ASP A 161 21.05 4.94 16.09
C ASP A 161 21.24 5.29 14.61
N PHE A 162 20.45 4.72 13.70
CA PHE A 162 20.41 5.10 12.29
C PHE A 162 19.95 6.54 12.09
N GLN A 163 18.85 6.93 12.75
CA GLN A 163 18.31 8.28 12.67
C GLN A 163 19.34 9.31 13.15
N ARG A 164 19.99 9.05 14.29
CA ARG A 164 21.08 9.90 14.81
C ARG A 164 22.25 9.99 13.83
N LYS A 165 22.69 8.84 13.29
CA LYS A 165 23.81 8.76 12.33
C LYS A 165 23.56 9.58 11.07
N TYR A 166 22.31 9.70 10.64
CA TYR A 166 21.92 10.31 9.38
C TYR A 166 21.13 11.62 9.52
N GLY A 167 21.10 12.21 10.72
CA GLY A 167 20.50 13.53 10.96
C GLY A 167 18.97 13.55 10.82
N LEU A 168 18.30 12.45 11.14
CA LEU A 168 16.83 12.35 11.16
C LEU A 168 16.29 12.59 12.58
N LEU A 169 14.97 12.79 12.70
CA LEU A 169 14.28 12.76 13.99
C LEU A 169 14.53 11.43 14.69
N VAL A 170 15.01 11.46 15.94
CA VAL A 170 15.40 10.27 16.71
C VAL A 170 14.23 9.79 17.56
N ASP A 171 13.17 9.32 16.90
CA ASP A 171 11.94 8.81 17.54
C ASP A 171 11.92 7.28 17.65
N GLY A 172 12.78 6.56 16.93
CA GLY A 172 12.76 5.12 16.84
C GLY A 172 11.60 4.56 16.01
N ILE A 173 11.01 5.38 15.14
CA ILE A 173 9.94 4.99 14.22
C ILE A 173 10.48 4.98 12.80
N VAL A 174 10.19 3.92 12.05
CA VAL A 174 10.50 3.85 10.63
C VAL A 174 9.31 4.38 9.84
N GLY A 175 9.25 5.70 9.73
CA GLY A 175 8.33 6.40 8.83
C GLY A 175 8.93 6.69 7.45
N PRO A 176 8.22 7.44 6.60
CA PRO A 176 8.63 7.74 5.22
C PRO A 176 10.03 8.34 5.10
N ASN A 177 10.42 9.24 6.01
CA ASN A 177 11.75 9.86 6.02
C ASN A 177 12.88 8.86 6.29
N THR A 178 12.68 7.96 7.25
CA THR A 178 13.63 6.88 7.56
C THR A 178 13.79 5.96 6.35
N ILE A 179 12.68 5.59 5.71
CA ILE A 179 12.68 4.76 4.48
C ILE A 179 13.34 5.48 3.30
N LYS A 180 13.02 6.76 3.06
CA LYS A 180 13.61 7.58 1.99
C LYS A 180 15.12 7.69 2.18
N LYS A 181 15.59 7.89 3.42
CA LYS A 181 17.03 7.92 3.71
C LYS A 181 17.67 6.56 3.46
N MET A 182 17.07 5.46 3.92
CA MET A 182 17.57 4.11 3.63
C MET A 182 17.63 3.80 2.13
N ARG A 183 16.65 4.26 1.34
CA ARG A 183 16.66 4.17 -0.13
C ARG A 183 17.78 4.98 -0.77
N SER A 184 17.95 6.24 -0.35
CA SER A 184 19.02 7.12 -0.88
C SER A 184 20.42 6.55 -0.63
N LEU A 185 20.56 5.72 0.39
CA LEU A 185 21.81 5.04 0.76
C LEU A 185 21.96 3.67 0.08
N GLY A 186 20.99 3.26 -0.76
CA GLY A 186 21.01 1.95 -1.43
C GLY A 186 20.91 0.76 -0.48
N LEU A 187 20.37 0.95 0.74
CA LEU A 187 20.37 -0.08 1.77
C LEU A 187 19.36 -1.20 1.52
N PHE A 188 18.46 -1.00 0.56
CA PHE A 188 17.51 -2.00 0.10
C PHE A 188 17.96 -2.73 -1.17
N ASN A 189 19.14 -2.40 -1.72
CA ASN A 189 19.58 -2.94 -3.02
C ASN A 189 19.89 -4.45 -2.94
N ASP A 190 20.31 -4.96 -1.79
CA ASP A 190 20.61 -6.39 -1.59
C ASP A 190 19.34 -7.22 -1.35
N VAL A 191 18.18 -6.56 -1.21
CA VAL A 191 16.86 -7.21 -1.18
C VAL A 191 16.40 -7.57 -2.60
N GLN A 192 17.23 -7.34 -3.62
CA GLN A 192 17.08 -7.97 -4.94
C GLN A 192 17.37 -9.48 -4.88
N THR A 193 16.49 -10.24 -4.25
CA THR A 193 16.33 -11.67 -4.50
C THR A 193 14.85 -11.94 -4.63
N TYR A 194 14.36 -11.74 -5.86
CA TYR A 194 13.23 -12.41 -6.54
C TYR A 194 12.67 -11.61 -7.73
N THR A 195 13.40 -10.61 -8.26
CA THR A 195 13.17 -10.21 -9.64
C THR A 195 13.78 -11.21 -10.60
N SER A 196 12.93 -12.07 -11.18
CA SER A 196 13.29 -12.78 -12.39
C SER A 196 13.70 -11.77 -13.48
N ARG A 197 14.71 -12.12 -14.28
CA ARG A 197 15.39 -11.39 -15.36
C ARG A 197 14.50 -10.79 -16.49
N ARG A 198 13.20 -10.56 -16.26
CA ARG A 198 12.19 -10.16 -17.26
C ARG A 198 11.42 -8.86 -16.95
N GLY A 199 11.84 -8.08 -15.95
CA GLY A 199 11.23 -6.75 -15.68
C GLY A 199 9.84 -6.78 -15.01
N TYR A 200 9.54 -7.87 -14.30
CA TYR A 200 8.25 -8.16 -13.70
C TYR A 200 8.32 -8.08 -12.16
N ARG A 201 7.54 -7.20 -11.53
CA ARG A 201 7.41 -7.07 -10.07
C ARG A 201 6.60 -8.26 -9.52
N ARG A 202 7.25 -9.24 -8.89
CA ARG A 202 6.55 -10.37 -8.26
C ARG A 202 5.96 -9.95 -6.92
N TYR A 203 4.63 -9.86 -6.81
CA TYR A 203 3.95 -9.53 -5.55
C TYR A 203 3.65 -10.78 -4.71
N GLY A 204 3.42 -11.92 -5.35
CA GLY A 204 3.27 -13.21 -4.70
C GLY A 204 3.78 -14.38 -5.54
N GLU A 205 3.97 -15.53 -4.91
CA GLU A 205 4.41 -16.75 -5.56
C GLU A 205 3.31 -17.33 -6.47
N TYR A 206 3.67 -17.71 -7.70
CA TYR A 206 2.74 -18.28 -8.70
C TYR A 206 2.56 -19.79 -8.48
N LEU A 207 1.82 -20.15 -7.44
CA LEU A 207 1.68 -21.53 -6.97
C LEU A 207 0.39 -22.18 -7.45
N ASP A 208 0.51 -23.44 -7.87
CA ASP A 208 -0.60 -24.27 -8.32
C ASP A 208 -1.54 -24.67 -7.17
N TRP A 209 -2.85 -24.49 -7.39
CA TRP A 209 -3.88 -24.76 -6.38
C TRP A 209 -3.83 -26.20 -5.88
N TRP A 210 -3.71 -27.17 -6.80
CA TRP A 210 -3.89 -28.59 -6.51
C TRP A 210 -2.68 -29.20 -5.83
N THR A 211 -1.49 -28.80 -6.25
CA THR A 211 -0.23 -29.46 -5.87
C THR A 211 0.55 -28.69 -4.81
N GLN A 212 0.33 -27.38 -4.65
CA GLN A 212 1.18 -26.54 -3.80
C GLN A 212 0.40 -25.71 -2.77
N VAL A 213 -0.86 -25.34 -3.05
CA VAL A 213 -1.64 -24.46 -2.17
C VAL A 213 -2.61 -25.25 -1.29
N LYS A 214 -3.51 -26.02 -1.88
CA LYS A 214 -4.52 -26.80 -1.16
C LYS A 214 -3.87 -27.86 -0.29
N GLY A 215 -4.32 -28.01 0.96
CA GLY A 215 -3.79 -29.00 1.90
C GLY A 215 -2.48 -28.58 2.58
N SER A 216 -1.70 -27.70 1.94
CA SER A 216 -0.36 -27.30 2.41
C SER A 216 -0.32 -25.87 2.94
N LEU A 217 -0.81 -24.90 2.17
CA LEU A 217 -0.69 -23.47 2.47
C LEU A 217 -2.02 -22.81 2.84
N VAL A 218 -3.12 -23.29 2.26
CA VAL A 218 -4.48 -22.83 2.51
C VAL A 218 -5.35 -24.04 2.84
N ASN A 219 -5.81 -24.09 4.08
CA ASN A 219 -6.64 -25.15 4.64
C ASN A 219 -7.92 -24.60 5.25
N TRP A 220 -8.91 -25.48 5.44
CA TRP A 220 -10.13 -25.12 6.16
C TRP A 220 -9.76 -24.53 7.54
N TYR A 221 -10.43 -23.44 7.91
CA TYR A 221 -10.27 -22.69 9.15
C TYR A 221 -9.00 -21.83 9.24
N ASP A 222 -8.12 -21.86 8.23
CA ASP A 222 -7.00 -20.92 8.17
C ASP A 222 -7.53 -19.48 8.15
N ILE A 223 -6.82 -18.60 8.85
CA ILE A 223 -7.01 -17.14 8.74
C ILE A 223 -5.94 -16.61 7.81
N LEU A 224 -6.37 -16.02 6.71
CA LEU A 224 -5.50 -15.43 5.69
C LEU A 224 -5.56 -13.91 5.78
N THR A 225 -4.44 -13.25 5.49
CA THR A 225 -4.43 -11.81 5.25
C THR A 225 -4.36 -11.58 3.74
N ILE A 226 -5.29 -10.81 3.20
CA ILE A 226 -5.43 -10.54 1.76
C ILE A 226 -5.10 -9.07 1.53
N ARG A 227 -4.30 -8.78 0.51
CA ARG A 227 -4.06 -7.42 0.00
C ARG A 227 -4.52 -7.32 -1.45
N ASP A 228 -5.41 -6.39 -1.74
CA ASP A 228 -5.76 -6.01 -3.11
C ASP A 228 -4.63 -5.17 -3.72
N LEU A 229 -4.16 -5.55 -4.91
CA LEU A 229 -3.00 -4.89 -5.53
C LEU A 229 -3.32 -3.53 -6.14
N ASP A 230 -4.57 -3.30 -6.50
CA ASP A 230 -5.01 -2.05 -7.14
C ASP A 230 -5.19 -0.93 -6.10
N THR A 231 -5.76 -1.25 -4.95
CA THR A 231 -6.05 -0.25 -3.89
C THR A 231 -5.06 -0.29 -2.74
N GLY A 232 -4.28 -1.37 -2.59
CA GLY A 232 -3.44 -1.63 -1.43
C GLY A 232 -4.21 -1.95 -0.15
N ILE A 233 -5.54 -2.04 -0.19
CA ILE A 233 -6.36 -2.33 0.98
C ILE A 233 -6.13 -3.78 1.41
N THR A 234 -5.95 -3.94 2.72
CA THR A 234 -5.71 -5.24 3.37
C THR A 234 -6.87 -5.60 4.30
N PHE A 235 -7.27 -6.86 4.28
CA PHE A 235 -8.31 -7.41 5.15
C PHE A 235 -8.04 -8.87 5.49
N LYS A 236 -8.56 -9.35 6.62
CA LYS A 236 -8.46 -10.75 7.02
C LYS A 236 -9.69 -11.54 6.59
N VAL A 237 -9.45 -12.77 6.15
CA VAL A 237 -10.52 -13.72 5.81
C VAL A 237 -10.27 -15.04 6.54
N LYS A 238 -11.35 -15.75 6.84
CA LYS A 238 -11.33 -17.15 7.27
C LYS A 238 -11.64 -18.03 6.07
N VAL A 239 -10.91 -19.12 5.92
CA VAL A 239 -11.26 -20.17 4.94
C VAL A 239 -12.40 -20.99 5.50
N THR A 240 -13.54 -20.96 4.82
CA THR A 240 -14.80 -21.59 5.28
C THR A 240 -15.24 -22.75 4.41
N GLY A 241 -14.56 -22.94 3.29
CA GLY A 241 -14.72 -24.09 2.42
C GLY A 241 -13.66 -24.11 1.33
N GLY A 242 -13.91 -24.88 0.30
CA GLY A 242 -13.08 -24.92 -0.89
C GLY A 242 -12.81 -26.31 -1.40
N SER A 243 -13.11 -26.52 -2.68
CA SER A 243 -12.84 -27.75 -3.42
C SER A 243 -11.87 -27.47 -4.57
N HIS A 244 -12.35 -26.72 -5.55
CA HIS A 244 -11.65 -26.31 -6.77
C HIS A 244 -10.90 -24.98 -6.64
N HIS A 245 -11.21 -24.23 -5.58
CA HIS A 245 -10.59 -23.00 -5.11
C HIS A 245 -10.89 -22.87 -3.60
N ALA A 246 -10.44 -21.81 -2.93
CA ALA A 246 -10.77 -21.57 -1.53
C ALA A 246 -12.04 -20.71 -1.43
N ASP A 247 -13.00 -21.13 -0.62
CA ASP A 247 -14.14 -20.30 -0.21
C ASP A 247 -13.76 -19.58 1.08
N VAL A 248 -13.83 -18.25 1.06
CA VAL A 248 -13.38 -17.42 2.18
C VAL A 248 -14.43 -16.40 2.57
N GLU A 249 -14.42 -16.02 3.84
CA GLU A 249 -15.34 -15.05 4.43
C GLU A 249 -14.54 -14.01 5.24
N PRO A 250 -14.87 -12.72 5.18
CA PRO A 250 -14.22 -11.72 6.02
C PRO A 250 -14.32 -12.09 7.50
N LEU A 251 -13.20 -11.97 8.22
CA LEU A 251 -13.13 -12.45 9.60
C LEU A 251 -13.99 -11.61 10.57
N THR A 252 -14.14 -10.31 10.28
CA THR A 252 -14.87 -9.35 11.12
C THR A 252 -15.67 -8.36 10.26
N VAL A 253 -16.56 -7.58 10.88
CA VAL A 253 -17.26 -6.45 10.22
C VAL A 253 -16.29 -5.46 9.60
N LYS A 254 -15.17 -5.19 10.27
CA LYS A 254 -14.13 -4.28 9.76
C LYS A 254 -13.46 -4.84 8.51
N ASP A 255 -13.22 -6.15 8.48
CA ASP A 255 -12.66 -6.84 7.31
C ASP A 255 -13.67 -6.86 6.14
N ALA A 256 -14.96 -7.06 6.42
CA ALA A 256 -16.01 -7.01 5.41
C ALA A 256 -16.13 -5.61 4.78
N GLN A 257 -16.06 -4.56 5.61
CA GLN A 257 -16.03 -3.17 5.14
C GLN A 257 -14.78 -2.86 4.33
N ALA A 258 -13.61 -3.37 4.74
CA ALA A 258 -12.37 -3.21 4.01
C ALA A 258 -12.41 -3.91 2.64
N LEU A 259 -12.92 -5.14 2.57
CA LEU A 259 -13.18 -5.84 1.32
C LEU A 259 -14.13 -5.01 0.43
N LYS A 260 -15.28 -4.56 0.97
CA LYS A 260 -16.23 -3.72 0.22
C LYS A 260 -15.58 -2.44 -0.31
N LYS A 261 -14.73 -1.80 0.49
CA LYS A 261 -13.96 -0.60 0.08
C LYS A 261 -12.96 -0.90 -1.03
N ALA A 262 -12.29 -2.06 -1.00
CA ALA A 262 -11.38 -2.49 -2.07
C ALA A 262 -12.11 -2.63 -3.43
N TRP A 263 -13.42 -2.91 -3.41
CA TRP A 263 -14.29 -2.92 -4.60
C TRP A 263 -15.09 -1.62 -4.80
N GLY A 264 -14.55 -0.48 -4.37
CA GLY A 264 -15.15 0.83 -4.64
C GLY A 264 -16.37 1.16 -3.77
N GLY A 265 -16.53 0.47 -2.64
CA GLY A 265 -17.63 0.68 -1.71
C GLY A 265 -18.88 -0.14 -2.04
N THR A 266 -18.82 -1.01 -3.03
CA THR A 266 -19.91 -1.93 -3.41
C THR A 266 -19.39 -3.36 -3.58
N TYR A 267 -20.25 -4.35 -3.40
CA TYR A 267 -19.91 -5.74 -3.71
C TYR A 267 -20.00 -5.98 -5.22
N SER A 268 -19.07 -6.76 -5.77
CA SER A 268 -18.94 -6.90 -7.22
C SER A 268 -18.22 -8.19 -7.62
N TRP A 269 -18.68 -8.78 -8.73
CA TRP A 269 -18.07 -9.95 -9.38
C TRP A 269 -16.77 -9.62 -10.13
N ILE A 270 -16.36 -8.35 -10.19
CA ILE A 270 -15.09 -7.95 -10.81
C ILE A 270 -13.94 -8.71 -10.12
N ARG A 271 -13.14 -9.39 -10.94
CA ARG A 271 -11.99 -10.16 -10.49
C ARG A 271 -10.80 -9.23 -10.33
N ARG A 272 -10.16 -9.26 -9.16
CA ARG A 272 -8.99 -8.43 -8.84
C ARG A 272 -7.77 -9.31 -8.55
N ALA A 273 -6.59 -8.73 -8.76
CA ALA A 273 -5.32 -9.35 -8.44
C ALA A 273 -5.03 -9.10 -6.96
N VAL A 274 -4.83 -10.17 -6.19
CA VAL A 274 -4.60 -10.07 -4.74
C VAL A 274 -3.39 -10.89 -4.32
N VAL A 275 -2.78 -10.51 -3.21
CA VAL A 275 -1.72 -11.29 -2.54
C VAL A 275 -2.27 -11.86 -1.24
N VAL A 276 -2.05 -13.15 -1.06
CA VAL A 276 -2.46 -13.91 0.13
C VAL A 276 -1.24 -14.14 1.00
N TYR A 277 -1.27 -13.59 2.20
CA TYR A 277 -0.25 -13.82 3.22
C TYR A 277 -0.69 -14.95 4.15
N THR A 278 0.06 -16.06 4.12
CA THR A 278 -0.18 -17.24 4.95
C THR A 278 1.13 -17.95 5.23
N LYS A 279 1.31 -18.49 6.44
CA LYS A 279 2.48 -19.30 6.82
C LYS A 279 3.84 -18.65 6.47
N GLY A 280 3.91 -17.32 6.59
CA GLY A 280 5.10 -16.53 6.28
C GLY A 280 5.41 -16.39 4.78
N ARG A 281 4.46 -16.73 3.90
CA ARG A 281 4.58 -16.65 2.45
C ARG A 281 3.55 -15.70 1.88
N ALA A 282 3.90 -15.07 0.76
CA ALA A 282 3.03 -14.24 -0.06
C ALA A 282 2.70 -15.00 -1.34
N ILE A 283 1.43 -15.35 -1.56
CA ILE A 283 0.98 -16.17 -2.68
C ILE A 283 0.15 -15.31 -3.62
N ALA A 284 0.44 -15.39 -4.92
CA ALA A 284 -0.35 -14.71 -5.94
C ALA A 284 -1.72 -15.39 -6.07
N ALA A 285 -2.78 -14.60 -6.02
CA ALA A 285 -4.15 -15.09 -6.15
C ALA A 285 -5.03 -14.08 -6.90
N SER A 286 -6.27 -14.48 -7.09
CA SER A 286 -7.34 -13.61 -7.58
C SER A 286 -8.59 -13.82 -6.76
N MET A 287 -9.33 -12.75 -6.56
CA MET A 287 -10.54 -12.74 -5.75
C MET A 287 -11.60 -11.86 -6.42
N ASN A 288 -12.88 -12.13 -6.18
CA ASN A 288 -13.96 -11.19 -6.42
C ASN A 288 -14.51 -10.67 -5.08
N GLY A 289 -15.29 -9.59 -5.12
CA GLY A 289 -15.83 -8.95 -3.92
C GLY A 289 -17.30 -9.25 -3.66
N MET A 290 -17.91 -10.24 -4.32
CA MET A 290 -19.36 -10.49 -4.23
C MET A 290 -19.67 -11.61 -3.23
N PRO A 291 -20.30 -11.31 -2.07
CA PRO A 291 -20.80 -12.35 -1.18
C PRO A 291 -21.86 -13.18 -1.90
N HIS A 292 -21.76 -14.50 -1.77
CA HIS A 292 -22.74 -15.41 -2.38
C HIS A 292 -22.98 -16.68 -1.55
N ALA A 293 -24.13 -17.29 -1.84
CA ALA A 293 -24.57 -18.57 -1.29
C ALA A 293 -24.74 -18.59 0.25
N GLY A 294 -24.96 -17.43 0.87
CA GLY A 294 -25.16 -17.34 2.32
C GLY A 294 -26.08 -16.23 2.79
N VAL A 295 -26.34 -16.24 4.10
CA VAL A 295 -27.15 -15.26 4.85
C VAL A 295 -26.56 -15.13 6.25
N ASP A 296 -26.14 -13.92 6.63
CA ASP A 296 -25.34 -13.71 7.82
C ASP A 296 -26.13 -13.97 9.11
N ASN A 297 -27.38 -13.53 9.14
CA ASN A 297 -28.23 -13.66 10.32
C ASN A 297 -28.86 -15.05 10.51
N LYS A 298 -28.48 -16.06 9.71
CA LYS A 298 -28.94 -17.44 9.83
C LYS A 298 -27.80 -18.38 10.20
N PRO A 299 -28.07 -19.49 10.93
CA PRO A 299 -27.05 -20.50 11.20
C PRO A 299 -26.41 -21.05 9.93
N SER A 300 -25.14 -21.46 10.02
CA SER A 300 -24.49 -22.17 8.92
C SER A 300 -25.12 -23.54 8.71
N ARG A 301 -25.09 -24.05 7.47
CA ARG A 301 -25.55 -25.39 7.06
C ARG A 301 -27.04 -25.69 7.27
N VAL A 302 -27.89 -24.68 7.45
CA VAL A 302 -29.35 -24.85 7.40
C VAL A 302 -29.93 -24.43 6.06
N TRP A 303 -31.11 -24.94 5.72
CA TRP A 303 -31.85 -24.49 4.54
C TRP A 303 -32.39 -23.07 4.75
N VAL A 304 -32.24 -22.21 3.74
CA VAL A 304 -32.80 -20.85 3.71
C VAL A 304 -33.47 -20.58 2.36
N ASN A 305 -34.51 -19.73 2.37
CA ASN A 305 -35.35 -19.49 1.19
C ASN A 305 -34.70 -18.60 0.13
N TRP A 306 -33.72 -17.78 0.51
CA TRP A 306 -33.02 -16.89 -0.42
C TRP A 306 -31.59 -16.60 0.07
N ARG A 307 -30.60 -16.94 -0.76
CA ARG A 307 -29.18 -16.71 -0.47
C ARG A 307 -28.64 -15.55 -1.29
N SER A 308 -27.63 -14.89 -0.75
CA SER A 308 -26.90 -13.80 -1.41
C SER A 308 -26.35 -14.19 -2.78
N GLY A 309 -26.06 -13.17 -3.60
CA GLY A 309 -25.46 -13.36 -4.92
C GLY A 309 -26.38 -13.99 -5.98
N GLY A 310 -27.69 -14.11 -5.70
CA GLY A 310 -28.67 -14.68 -6.62
C GLY A 310 -28.72 -16.21 -6.63
N TYR A 311 -28.23 -16.86 -5.57
CA TYR A 311 -28.15 -18.33 -5.47
C TYR A 311 -29.47 -19.03 -5.12
N GLY A 312 -30.57 -18.27 -4.98
CA GLY A 312 -31.88 -18.79 -4.65
C GLY A 312 -31.92 -19.51 -3.30
N ALA A 313 -32.96 -20.34 -3.12
CA ALA A 313 -33.09 -21.20 -1.94
C ALA A 313 -31.98 -22.27 -1.90
N GLY A 314 -31.60 -22.68 -0.71
CA GLY A 314 -30.65 -23.79 -0.51
C GLY A 314 -29.92 -23.72 0.82
N THR A 315 -28.90 -24.55 0.96
CA THR A 315 -28.04 -24.57 2.16
C THR A 315 -27.30 -23.25 2.34
N ASN A 316 -27.38 -22.67 3.54
CA ASN A 316 -26.64 -21.50 3.96
C ASN A 316 -25.16 -21.85 4.15
N TYR A 317 -24.30 -21.36 3.25
CA TYR A 317 -22.85 -21.59 3.33
C TYR A 317 -22.08 -20.44 4.00
N ASP A 318 -22.79 -19.58 4.71
CA ASP A 318 -22.19 -18.56 5.55
C ASP A 318 -21.78 -19.15 6.90
N THR A 319 -20.49 -19.09 7.22
CA THR A 319 -19.89 -19.74 8.38
C THR A 319 -19.42 -18.74 9.43
N VAL A 320 -19.02 -17.53 9.03
CA VAL A 320 -18.56 -16.45 9.92
C VAL A 320 -19.74 -15.54 10.23
N LYS A 321 -20.33 -15.72 11.41
CA LYS A 321 -21.55 -15.00 11.80
C LYS A 321 -21.26 -13.60 12.33
N GLY A 322 -22.16 -12.65 12.03
CA GLY A 322 -22.16 -11.29 12.56
C GLY A 322 -21.07 -10.39 12.00
N ASN A 323 -20.48 -10.75 10.85
CA ASN A 323 -19.51 -9.92 10.12
C ASN A 323 -20.20 -8.98 9.12
N GLY A 324 -21.53 -9.05 8.96
CA GLY A 324 -22.28 -8.26 7.98
C GLY A 324 -21.99 -8.64 6.53
N PHE A 325 -21.55 -9.88 6.30
CA PHE A 325 -21.17 -10.41 4.99
C PHE A 325 -21.95 -11.71 4.73
N ASP A 326 -22.95 -11.64 3.86
CA ASP A 326 -23.87 -12.76 3.63
C ASP A 326 -23.24 -13.85 2.76
N GLY A 327 -22.51 -14.80 3.33
CA GLY A 327 -21.93 -15.94 2.61
C GLY A 327 -20.43 -15.78 2.35
N HIS A 328 -19.94 -16.36 1.26
CA HIS A 328 -18.50 -16.41 0.97
C HIS A 328 -18.16 -15.76 -0.37
N VAL A 329 -16.86 -15.71 -0.63
CA VAL A 329 -16.23 -15.21 -1.86
C VAL A 329 -15.18 -16.19 -2.31
N CYS A 330 -15.03 -16.31 -3.63
CA CYS A 330 -14.07 -17.23 -4.24
C CYS A 330 -12.67 -16.62 -4.24
N LEU A 331 -11.71 -17.34 -3.67
CA LEU A 331 -10.27 -17.04 -3.74
C LEU A 331 -9.58 -18.08 -4.62
N HIS A 332 -9.18 -17.64 -5.82
CA HIS A 332 -8.57 -18.46 -6.87
C HIS A 332 -7.04 -18.33 -6.87
N PHE A 333 -6.38 -19.45 -7.08
CA PHE A 333 -4.94 -19.55 -7.32
C PHE A 333 -4.69 -20.07 -8.75
N LYS A 334 -3.42 -20.31 -9.11
CA LYS A 334 -3.08 -20.88 -10.41
C LYS A 334 -3.78 -22.22 -10.58
N ASN A 335 -4.41 -22.44 -11.73
CA ASN A 335 -5.17 -23.65 -12.08
C ASN A 335 -6.37 -23.97 -11.16
N SER A 336 -6.77 -23.07 -10.27
CA SER A 336 -8.08 -23.14 -9.60
C SER A 336 -9.21 -23.16 -10.63
N ARG A 337 -10.31 -23.82 -10.29
CA ARG A 337 -11.49 -23.96 -11.17
C ARG A 337 -12.75 -23.41 -10.50
N THR A 338 -13.73 -23.01 -11.31
CA THR A 338 -15.05 -22.54 -10.86
C THR A 338 -15.88 -23.65 -10.22
N HIS A 339 -16.82 -23.30 -9.33
CA HIS A 339 -17.69 -24.28 -8.65
C HIS A 339 -18.64 -25.00 -9.60
N SER A 340 -19.43 -24.27 -10.40
CA SER A 340 -20.54 -24.85 -11.17
C SER A 340 -20.11 -25.57 -12.44
N SER A 341 -19.08 -25.07 -13.12
CA SER A 341 -18.64 -25.62 -14.41
C SER A 341 -17.36 -26.45 -14.32
N ASN A 342 -16.65 -26.45 -13.17
CA ASN A 342 -15.34 -27.10 -13.00
C ASN A 342 -14.37 -26.72 -14.14
N ARG A 343 -14.38 -25.44 -14.54
CA ARG A 343 -13.53 -24.90 -15.60
C ARG A 343 -12.52 -23.92 -15.04
N ILE A 344 -11.39 -23.82 -15.73
CA ILE A 344 -10.45 -22.72 -15.52
C ILE A 344 -11.14 -21.43 -15.96
N ASP A 345 -11.10 -20.43 -15.09
CA ASP A 345 -11.58 -19.08 -15.38
C ASP A 345 -10.41 -18.19 -15.79
N GLU A 346 -10.33 -17.85 -17.08
CA GLU A 346 -9.20 -17.07 -17.62
C GLU A 346 -9.08 -15.67 -17.00
N GLY A 347 -10.20 -15.08 -16.57
CA GLY A 347 -10.18 -13.79 -15.86
C GLY A 347 -9.44 -13.90 -14.53
N HIS A 348 -9.74 -14.92 -13.73
CA HIS A 348 -9.03 -15.20 -12.49
C HIS A 348 -7.57 -15.55 -12.78
N GLN A 349 -7.29 -16.41 -13.77
CA GLN A 349 -5.90 -16.77 -14.09
C GLN A 349 -5.06 -15.57 -14.55
N THR A 350 -5.64 -14.64 -15.29
CA THR A 350 -5.00 -13.38 -15.68
C THR A 350 -4.64 -12.56 -14.44
N GLN A 351 -5.57 -12.41 -13.50
CA GLN A 351 -5.30 -11.68 -12.25
C GLN A 351 -4.29 -12.40 -11.34
N VAL A 352 -4.27 -13.73 -11.29
CA VAL A 352 -3.22 -14.50 -10.59
C VAL A 352 -1.86 -14.26 -11.23
N LYS A 353 -1.76 -14.26 -12.57
CA LYS A 353 -0.52 -13.93 -13.29
C LYS A 353 -0.07 -12.50 -12.98
N ARG A 354 -1.00 -11.54 -12.94
CA ARG A 354 -0.73 -10.14 -12.57
C ARG A 354 -0.23 -10.04 -11.13
N ALA A 355 -0.85 -10.75 -10.18
CA ALA A 355 -0.39 -10.81 -8.80
C ALA A 355 0.99 -11.50 -8.66
N ALA A 356 1.29 -12.47 -9.53
CA ALA A 356 2.61 -13.06 -9.64
C ALA A 356 3.62 -12.15 -10.36
N GLY A 357 3.18 -11.00 -10.85
CA GLY A 357 3.99 -10.08 -11.63
C GLY A 357 4.24 -10.53 -13.06
N LEU A 358 3.70 -11.65 -13.54
CA LEU A 358 4.06 -12.23 -14.85
C LEU A 358 3.51 -11.43 -16.04
N ILE A 359 2.54 -10.55 -15.78
CA ILE A 359 1.93 -9.63 -16.73
C ILE A 359 1.66 -8.28 -16.00
N LYS A 360 1.53 -7.20 -16.78
CA LYS A 360 1.31 -5.84 -16.24
C LYS A 360 -0.12 -5.60 -15.79
#